data_AF-A0AAF0HTP4-F1
#
_entry.id   AF-A0AAF0HTP4-F1
#
_cell.length_a   1.000
_cell.length_b   1.000
_cell.length_c   1.000
_cell.angle_alpha   90.00
_cell.angle_beta   90.00
_cell.angle_gamma   90.00
#
_symmetry.space_group_name_H-M   'P 1'
#
loop_
_entity.id
_entity.type
_entity.pdbx_description
1 polymer ?
#
loop_
_entity_poly.entity_id
_entity_poly.type
_entity_poly.pdbx_seq_one_letter_code
_entity_poly.pdbx_strand_id
1 'polypeptide(L)'
;MTNFWKWVFKGVESAPPGYKSIVNAYLFFHVLIALIAQTLIKSDPFTFAGKALFPAASILIGMSMAWTTRASTILQSKELRSALFSADRPAEDYVYGFQLAILIIIIMVTYVSVMAGGGFNLIVFGNPIDQYASGFWMYLLLSISLRECWGVINFTNMLSMLEYYRQK
;
A
#
# COMPACT_ATOMS: atom_id res chain seq x y z
N MET A 1 -25.39 -0.93 0.72
CA MET A 1 -24.02 -1.07 1.27
C MET A 1 -23.08 -1.51 0.15
N THR A 2 -22.02 -0.76 -0.08
CA THR A 2 -20.97 -1.11 -1.04
C THR A 2 -19.95 -1.97 -0.30
N ASN A 3 -19.57 -3.13 -0.81
CA ASN A 3 -18.49 -3.93 -0.23
C ASN A 3 -17.12 -3.48 -0.77
N PHE A 4 -16.04 -3.88 -0.12
CA PHE A 4 -14.67 -3.49 -0.48
C PHE A 4 -14.36 -3.70 -1.98
N TRP A 5 -14.64 -4.89 -2.53
CA TRP A 5 -14.35 -5.18 -3.93
C TRP A 5 -15.16 -4.31 -4.90
N LYS A 6 -16.43 -4.08 -4.61
CA LYS A 6 -17.27 -3.17 -5.40
C LYS A 6 -16.73 -1.74 -5.32
N TRP A 7 -16.27 -1.28 -4.16
CA TRP A 7 -15.64 0.02 -4.01
C TRP A 7 -14.31 0.13 -4.78
N VAL A 8 -13.45 -0.90 -4.70
CA VAL A 8 -12.16 -0.91 -5.41
C VAL A 8 -12.37 -0.73 -6.91
N PHE A 9 -13.30 -1.47 -7.52
CA PHE A 9 -13.47 -1.48 -8.98
C PHE A 9 -14.50 -0.49 -9.52
N LYS A 10 -15.57 -0.20 -8.78
CA LYS A 10 -16.69 0.65 -9.23
C LYS A 10 -16.82 1.97 -8.48
N GLY A 11 -16.21 2.11 -7.31
CA GLY A 11 -16.36 3.29 -6.46
C GLY A 11 -17.72 3.38 -5.77
N VAL A 12 -18.03 4.58 -5.29
CA VAL A 12 -19.30 4.98 -4.65
C VAL A 12 -19.83 6.22 -5.37
N GLU A 13 -21.13 6.53 -5.24
CA GLU A 13 -21.83 7.53 -6.08
C GLU A 13 -21.12 8.90 -6.19
N SER A 14 -20.40 9.33 -5.15
CA SER A 14 -19.68 10.62 -5.10
C SER A 14 -18.15 10.52 -5.19
N ALA A 15 -17.56 9.32 -5.31
CA ALA A 15 -16.12 9.15 -5.27
C ALA A 15 -15.57 8.19 -6.35
N PRO A 16 -14.36 8.47 -6.87
CA PRO A 16 -13.73 7.59 -7.84
C PRO A 16 -13.47 6.18 -7.28
N PRO A 17 -13.35 5.15 -8.14
CA PRO A 17 -12.99 3.80 -7.72
C PRO A 17 -11.68 3.76 -6.93
N GLY A 18 -11.63 2.88 -5.94
CA GLY A 18 -10.47 2.72 -5.06
C GLY A 18 -9.16 2.48 -5.80
N TYR A 19 -9.15 1.70 -6.91
CA TYR A 19 -7.91 1.44 -7.66
C TYR A 19 -7.24 2.71 -8.22
N LYS A 20 -7.99 3.80 -8.41
CA LYS A 20 -7.44 5.09 -8.89
C LYS A 20 -6.54 5.76 -7.85
N SER A 21 -6.66 5.40 -6.57
CA SER A 21 -5.70 5.86 -5.55
C SER A 21 -4.30 5.27 -5.81
N ILE A 22 -4.23 4.09 -6.44
CA ILE A 22 -2.99 3.41 -6.78
C ILE A 22 -2.47 3.86 -8.14
N VAL A 23 -3.35 3.82 -9.15
CA VAL A 23 -3.06 4.12 -10.56
C VAL A 23 -3.26 5.61 -10.81
N ASN A 24 -2.34 6.41 -10.28
CA ASN A 24 -2.28 7.86 -10.45
C ASN A 24 -0.94 8.28 -11.07
N ALA A 25 -0.73 9.58 -11.28
CA ALA A 25 0.51 10.09 -11.87
C ALA A 25 1.78 9.71 -11.08
N TYR A 26 1.68 9.49 -9.77
CA TYR A 26 2.81 9.05 -8.96
C TYR A 26 3.19 7.59 -9.22
N LEU A 27 2.33 6.78 -9.83
CA LEU A 27 2.70 5.41 -10.23
C LEU A 27 3.90 5.43 -11.20
N PHE A 28 3.97 6.42 -12.09
CA PHE A 28 5.12 6.59 -13.00
C PHE A 28 6.43 6.80 -12.23
N PHE A 29 6.39 7.55 -11.12
CA PHE A 29 7.55 7.73 -10.26
C PHE A 29 8.00 6.41 -9.62
N HIS A 30 7.07 5.58 -9.16
CA HIS A 30 7.41 4.25 -8.61
C HIS A 30 7.92 3.27 -9.68
N VAL A 31 7.37 3.32 -10.90
CA VAL A 31 7.91 2.57 -12.04
C VAL A 31 9.33 3.01 -12.34
N LEU A 32 9.61 4.31 -12.34
CA LEU A 32 10.97 4.83 -12.53
C LEU A 32 11.92 4.36 -11.43
N ILE A 33 11.52 4.43 -10.16
CA ILE A 33 12.31 3.89 -9.04
C ILE A 33 12.62 2.41 -9.25
N ALA A 34 11.62 1.61 -9.64
CA ALA A 34 11.80 0.19 -9.86
C ALA A 34 12.78 -0.11 -11.00
N LEU A 35 12.72 0.65 -12.11
CA LEU A 35 13.68 0.54 -13.21
C LEU A 35 15.11 0.92 -12.77
N ILE A 36 15.25 2.03 -12.04
CA ILE A 36 16.55 2.46 -11.51
C ILE A 36 17.12 1.41 -10.55
N ALA A 37 16.30 0.91 -9.61
CA ALA A 37 16.72 -0.11 -8.66
C ALA A 37 17.15 -1.40 -9.38
N GLN A 38 16.34 -1.88 -10.32
CA GLN A 38 16.63 -3.09 -11.09
C GLN A 38 17.90 -2.98 -11.95
N THR A 39 18.27 -1.77 -12.39
CA THR A 39 19.47 -1.54 -13.21
C THR A 39 20.72 -1.26 -12.40
N LEU A 40 20.61 -0.52 -11.29
CA LEU A 40 21.75 -0.12 -10.48
C LEU A 40 22.11 -1.13 -9.39
N ILE A 41 21.14 -1.88 -8.86
CA ILE A 41 21.40 -2.92 -7.85
C ILE A 41 21.95 -4.15 -8.56
N LYS A 42 23.24 -4.42 -8.34
CA LYS A 42 23.94 -5.57 -8.93
C LYS A 42 23.65 -6.91 -8.24
N SER A 43 22.92 -6.89 -7.12
CA SER A 43 22.53 -8.13 -6.44
C SER A 43 21.47 -8.84 -7.25
N ASP A 44 21.56 -10.17 -7.28
CA ASP A 44 20.43 -11.01 -7.68
C ASP A 44 19.18 -10.65 -6.83
N PRO A 45 18.02 -10.38 -7.48
CA PRO A 45 16.79 -10.00 -6.78
C PRO A 45 16.31 -11.03 -5.76
N PHE A 46 16.49 -12.33 -6.00
CA PHE A 46 16.07 -13.39 -5.08
C PHE A 46 16.94 -13.39 -3.81
N THR A 47 18.24 -13.22 -3.99
CA THR A 47 19.20 -13.06 -2.89
C THR A 47 18.90 -11.79 -2.07
N PHE A 48 18.55 -10.69 -2.74
CA PHE A 48 18.17 -9.44 -2.09
C PHE A 48 16.86 -9.58 -1.29
N ALA A 49 15.87 -10.29 -1.85
CA ALA A 49 14.61 -10.62 -1.19
C ALA A 49 14.83 -11.34 0.15
N GLY A 50 15.69 -12.37 0.16
CA GLY A 50 15.98 -13.15 1.35
C GLY A 50 16.78 -12.37 2.42
N LYS A 51 17.78 -11.58 2.03
CA LYS A 51 18.72 -10.96 2.98
C LYS A 51 18.22 -9.65 3.60
N ALA A 52 17.55 -8.81 2.84
CA ALA A 52 17.27 -7.44 3.26
C ALA A 52 15.76 -7.13 3.34
N LEU A 53 14.96 -7.73 2.47
CA LEU A 53 13.55 -7.35 2.33
C LEU A 53 12.66 -7.97 3.40
N PHE A 54 12.94 -9.19 3.88
CA PHE A 54 12.09 -9.82 4.89
C PHE A 54 12.05 -9.03 6.22
N PRO A 55 13.20 -8.57 6.78
CA PRO A 55 13.19 -7.69 7.95
C PRO A 55 12.50 -6.34 7.68
N ALA A 56 12.78 -5.73 6.52
CA ALA A 56 12.18 -4.44 6.15
C ALA A 56 10.66 -4.53 6.00
N ALA A 57 10.16 -5.59 5.36
CA ALA A 57 8.75 -5.87 5.19
C ALA A 57 8.03 -6.07 6.53
N SER A 58 8.67 -6.76 7.48
CA SER A 58 8.15 -6.94 8.85
C SER A 58 7.99 -5.61 9.58
N ILE A 59 8.97 -4.69 9.43
CA ILE A 59 8.90 -3.34 10.00
C ILE A 59 7.74 -2.54 9.39
N LEU A 60 7.56 -2.61 8.06
CA LEU A 60 6.49 -1.89 7.37
C LEU A 60 5.09 -2.38 7.80
N ILE A 61 4.91 -3.69 7.97
CA ILE A 61 3.67 -4.25 8.52
C ILE A 61 3.45 -3.73 9.94
N GLY A 62 4.46 -3.83 10.82
CA GLY A 62 4.36 -3.40 12.21
C GLY A 62 3.97 -1.93 12.34
N MET A 63 4.61 -1.05 11.55
CA MET A 63 4.24 0.36 11.51
C MET A 63 2.80 0.55 11.02
N SER A 64 2.42 -0.04 9.89
CA SER A 64 1.08 0.13 9.33
C SER A 64 -0.03 -0.33 10.30
N MET A 65 0.19 -1.43 11.02
CA MET A 65 -0.73 -1.92 12.04
C MET A 65 -0.83 -0.97 13.24
N ALA A 66 0.30 -0.43 13.73
CA ALA A 66 0.30 0.52 14.84
C ALA A 66 -0.53 1.79 14.52
N TRP A 67 -0.38 2.32 13.31
CA TRP A 67 -1.12 3.50 12.85
C TRP A 67 -2.59 3.22 12.53
N THR A 68 -2.91 2.00 12.10
CA THR A 68 -4.30 1.56 11.86
C THR A 68 -5.11 1.52 13.16
N THR A 69 -4.54 1.00 14.26
CA THR A 69 -5.21 0.99 15.56
C THR A 69 -5.54 2.40 16.03
N ARG A 70 -4.58 3.33 15.92
CA ARG A 70 -4.79 4.73 16.29
C ARG A 70 -5.89 5.39 15.44
N ALA A 71 -5.86 5.19 14.13
CA ALA A 71 -6.91 5.72 13.25
C ALA A 71 -8.30 5.14 13.55
N SER A 72 -8.38 3.83 13.81
CA SER A 72 -9.63 3.16 14.17
C SER A 72 -10.23 3.77 15.44
N THR A 73 -9.43 3.98 16.48
CA THR A 73 -9.88 4.64 17.72
C THR A 73 -10.43 6.04 17.46
N ILE A 74 -9.73 6.85 16.64
CA ILE A 74 -10.16 8.21 16.32
C ILE A 74 -11.48 8.21 15.53
N LEU A 75 -11.62 7.31 14.55
CA LEU A 75 -12.84 7.14 13.73
C LEU A 75 -14.05 6.62 14.51
N GLN A 76 -13.85 5.98 15.67
CA GLN A 76 -14.94 5.52 16.53
C GLN A 76 -15.57 6.62 17.37
N SER A 77 -14.94 7.80 17.48
CA SER A 77 -15.54 8.94 18.18
C SER A 77 -16.77 9.45 17.43
N LYS A 78 -17.92 9.51 18.12
CA LYS A 78 -19.22 9.88 17.50
C LYS A 78 -19.19 11.27 16.87
N GLU A 79 -18.47 12.18 17.50
CA GLU A 79 -18.43 13.58 17.11
C GLU A 79 -17.49 13.80 15.90
N LEU A 80 -16.39 13.04 15.77
CA LEU A 80 -15.53 13.16 14.59
C LEU A 80 -16.18 12.47 13.40
N ARG A 81 -16.88 11.36 13.67
CA ARG A 81 -17.70 10.66 12.69
C ARG A 81 -18.74 11.58 12.04
N SER A 82 -19.42 12.40 12.82
CA SER A 82 -20.40 13.37 12.29
C SER A 82 -19.77 14.56 11.58
N ALA A 83 -18.51 14.92 11.90
CA ALA A 83 -17.78 16.01 11.24
C ALA A 83 -17.06 15.59 9.95
N LEU A 84 -16.53 14.36 9.89
CA LEU A 84 -15.87 13.80 8.71
C LEU A 84 -16.86 13.36 7.65
N PHE A 85 -18.00 12.82 8.06
CA PHE A 85 -19.03 12.32 7.15
C PHE A 85 -20.01 13.45 6.83
N SER A 86 -19.50 14.47 6.12
CA SER A 86 -20.36 15.37 5.35
C SER A 86 -20.85 14.66 4.09
N ALA A 87 -21.84 15.24 3.40
CA ALA A 87 -22.42 14.66 2.19
C ALA A 87 -21.40 14.34 1.07
N ASP A 88 -20.19 14.92 1.13
CA ASP A 88 -19.19 14.84 0.06
C ASP A 88 -18.30 13.60 0.08
N ARG A 89 -18.09 12.93 1.23
CA ARG A 89 -17.30 11.67 1.29
C ARG A 89 -17.85 10.65 2.29
N PRO A 90 -18.25 9.45 1.82
CA PRO A 90 -18.78 8.41 2.69
C PRO A 90 -17.68 7.78 3.57
N ALA A 91 -18.10 7.21 4.70
CA ALA A 91 -17.22 6.56 5.67
C ALA A 91 -16.39 5.42 5.07
N GLU A 92 -16.99 4.73 4.11
CA GLU A 92 -16.44 3.60 3.38
C GLU A 92 -15.13 3.96 2.69
N ASP A 93 -14.98 5.18 2.15
CA ASP A 93 -13.74 5.59 1.47
C ASP A 93 -12.53 5.59 2.40
N TYR A 94 -12.73 5.99 3.65
CA TYR A 94 -11.68 6.03 4.66
C TYR A 94 -11.29 4.62 5.12
N VAL A 95 -12.27 3.77 5.39
CA VAL A 95 -12.04 2.39 5.84
C VAL A 95 -11.44 1.55 4.72
N TYR A 96 -11.98 1.65 3.51
CA TYR A 96 -11.51 0.88 2.37
C TYR A 96 -10.16 1.38 1.84
N GLY A 97 -9.85 2.67 1.99
CA GLY A 97 -8.49 3.19 1.78
C GLY A 97 -7.45 2.50 2.67
N PHE A 98 -7.75 2.35 3.96
CA PHE A 98 -6.89 1.58 4.88
C PHE A 98 -6.73 0.12 4.48
N GLN A 99 -7.85 -0.55 4.17
CA GLN A 99 -7.83 -1.95 3.74
C GLN A 99 -7.00 -2.14 2.47
N LEU A 100 -7.08 -1.19 1.53
CA LEU A 100 -6.30 -1.21 0.29
C LEU A 100 -4.80 -1.06 0.56
N ALA A 101 -4.40 -0.11 1.41
CA ALA A 101 -3.00 0.08 1.80
C ALA A 101 -2.42 -1.18 2.46
N ILE A 102 -3.16 -1.79 3.39
CA ILE A 102 -2.76 -3.04 4.05
C ILE A 102 -2.68 -4.19 3.03
N LEU A 103 -3.65 -4.31 2.13
CA LEU A 103 -3.66 -5.34 1.09
C LEU A 103 -2.42 -5.24 0.20
N ILE A 104 -2.01 -4.03 -0.20
CA ILE A 104 -0.79 -3.81 -1.00
C ILE A 104 0.45 -4.29 -0.25
N ILE A 105 0.56 -3.96 1.04
CA ILE A 105 1.69 -4.40 1.87
C ILE A 105 1.71 -5.93 1.97
N ILE A 106 0.55 -6.57 2.18
CA ILE A 106 0.44 -8.03 2.23
C ILE A 106 0.87 -8.64 0.89
N ILE A 107 0.40 -8.11 -0.24
CA ILE A 107 0.80 -8.57 -1.58
C ILE A 107 2.32 -8.48 -1.75
N MET A 108 2.92 -7.35 -1.36
CA MET A 108 4.36 -7.16 -1.43
C MET A 108 5.10 -8.18 -0.55
N VAL A 109 4.68 -8.39 0.70
CA VAL A 109 5.32 -9.34 1.61
C VAL A 109 5.21 -10.77 1.09
N THR A 110 4.03 -11.17 0.60
CA THR A 110 3.83 -12.49 -0.02
C THR A 110 4.76 -12.66 -1.22
N TYR A 111 4.84 -11.65 -2.09
CA TYR A 111 5.72 -11.68 -3.26
C TYR A 111 7.20 -11.83 -2.88
N VAL A 112 7.68 -11.01 -1.94
CA VAL A 112 9.05 -11.10 -1.39
C VAL A 112 9.30 -12.46 -0.75
N SER A 113 8.32 -13.01 -0.01
CA SER A 113 8.46 -14.32 0.65
C SER A 113 8.62 -15.45 -0.36
N VAL A 114 7.84 -15.42 -1.45
CA VAL A 114 7.96 -16.37 -2.55
C VAL A 114 9.34 -16.26 -3.20
N MET A 115 9.81 -15.04 -3.49
CA MET A 115 11.16 -14.85 -4.04
C MET A 115 12.27 -15.31 -3.09
N ALA A 116 12.17 -14.99 -1.80
CA ALA A 116 13.12 -15.43 -0.80
C ALA A 116 13.17 -16.97 -0.67
N GLY A 117 12.04 -17.65 -0.90
CA GLY A 117 11.94 -19.11 -0.95
C GLY A 117 12.47 -19.75 -2.25
N GLY A 118 13.00 -18.97 -3.19
CA GLY A 118 13.52 -19.45 -4.48
C GLY A 118 12.59 -19.25 -5.67
N GLY A 119 11.42 -18.65 -5.48
CA GLY A 119 10.46 -18.34 -6.55
C GLY A 119 9.70 -19.54 -7.10
N PHE A 120 8.98 -19.31 -8.20
CA PHE A 120 8.35 -20.36 -9.00
C PHE A 120 9.17 -20.61 -10.27
N ASN A 121 9.30 -21.87 -10.68
CA ASN A 121 9.97 -22.22 -11.93
C ASN A 121 9.01 -22.05 -13.13
N LEU A 122 8.64 -20.79 -13.40
CA LEU A 122 7.80 -20.41 -14.54
C LEU A 122 8.67 -19.72 -15.58
N ILE A 123 8.82 -20.32 -16.76
CA ILE A 123 9.56 -19.75 -17.88
C ILE A 123 8.54 -19.36 -18.95
N VAL A 124 8.42 -18.05 -19.22
CA VAL A 124 7.45 -17.51 -20.18
C VAL A 124 8.16 -16.82 -21.33
N PHE A 125 9.10 -15.93 -21.04
CA PHE A 125 9.86 -15.17 -22.05
C PHE A 125 11.33 -15.57 -22.12
N GLY A 126 11.77 -16.43 -21.20
CA GLY A 126 13.13 -16.92 -21.09
C GLY A 126 13.77 -16.50 -19.77
N ASN A 127 14.65 -17.35 -19.25
CA ASN A 127 15.16 -17.25 -17.89
C ASN A 127 15.73 -15.85 -17.51
N PRO A 128 16.56 -15.17 -18.34
CA PRO A 128 17.09 -13.85 -17.97
C PRO A 128 16.02 -12.75 -17.92
N ILE A 129 15.05 -12.78 -18.84
CA ILE A 129 13.98 -11.78 -18.91
C ILE A 129 12.99 -11.99 -17.76
N ASP A 130 12.65 -13.25 -17.48
CA ASP A 130 11.73 -13.62 -16.39
C ASP A 130 12.32 -13.25 -15.02
N GLN A 131 13.63 -13.44 -14.81
CA GLN A 131 14.32 -12.96 -13.60
C GLN A 131 14.35 -11.43 -13.52
N TYR A 132 14.63 -10.74 -14.62
CA TYR A 132 14.65 -9.28 -14.65
C TYR A 132 13.26 -8.69 -14.36
N ALA A 133 12.21 -9.25 -14.97
CA ALA A 133 10.83 -8.87 -14.72
C ALA A 133 10.44 -9.12 -13.25
N SER A 134 10.84 -10.26 -12.69
CA SER A 134 10.57 -10.60 -11.29
C SER A 134 11.20 -9.59 -10.33
N GLY A 135 12.44 -9.18 -10.59
CA GLY A 135 13.13 -8.14 -9.83
C GLY A 135 12.47 -6.76 -9.98
N PHE A 136 12.09 -6.37 -11.19
CA PHE A 136 11.35 -5.13 -11.43
C PHE A 136 10.06 -5.07 -10.59
N TRP A 137 9.24 -6.14 -10.63
CA TRP A 137 8.00 -6.21 -9.86
C TRP A 137 8.25 -6.17 -8.35
N MET A 138 9.32 -6.80 -7.87
CA MET A 138 9.74 -6.72 -6.48
C MET A 138 9.99 -5.27 -6.05
N TYR A 139 10.82 -4.55 -6.80
CA TYR A 139 11.16 -3.16 -6.47
C TYR A 139 9.96 -2.22 -6.62
N LEU A 140 9.09 -2.47 -7.59
CA LEU A 140 7.86 -1.71 -7.76
C LEU A 140 6.92 -1.90 -6.57
N LEU A 141 6.64 -3.14 -6.18
CA LEU A 141 5.79 -3.47 -5.05
C LEU A 141 6.34 -2.92 -3.73
N LEU A 142 7.66 -2.97 -3.55
CA LEU A 142 8.33 -2.34 -2.41
C LEU A 142 8.10 -0.83 -2.38
N SER A 143 8.32 -0.16 -3.51
CA SER A 143 8.17 1.29 -3.63
C SER A 143 6.72 1.74 -3.38
N ILE A 144 5.75 1.02 -3.95
CA ILE A 144 4.32 1.28 -3.71
C ILE A 144 3.97 1.02 -2.23
N SER A 145 4.45 -0.07 -1.63
CA SER A 145 4.18 -0.37 -0.22
C SER A 145 4.72 0.70 0.74
N LEU A 146 5.88 1.28 0.42
CA LEU A 146 6.41 2.42 1.17
C LEU A 146 5.50 3.65 1.05
N ARG A 147 4.98 3.94 -0.15
CA ARG A 147 3.98 5.01 -0.34
C ARG A 147 2.73 4.76 0.50
N GLU A 148 2.18 3.55 0.46
CA GLU A 148 0.96 3.21 1.21
C GLU A 148 1.17 3.28 2.73
N CYS A 149 2.32 2.79 3.22
CA CYS A 149 2.70 2.91 4.63
C CYS A 149 2.78 4.38 5.07
N TRP A 150 3.38 5.24 4.24
CA TRP A 150 3.43 6.68 4.51
C TRP A 150 2.04 7.33 4.44
N GLY A 151 1.20 6.90 3.49
CA GLY A 151 -0.18 7.35 3.35
C GLY A 151 -1.02 7.06 4.60
N VAL A 152 -0.87 5.85 5.16
CA VAL A 152 -1.49 5.46 6.44
C VAL A 152 -1.07 6.41 7.57
N ILE A 153 0.22 6.73 7.70
CA ILE A 153 0.72 7.65 8.73
C ILE A 153 0.11 9.05 8.56
N ASN A 154 0.18 9.59 7.33
CA ASN A 154 -0.34 10.93 7.03
C ASN A 154 -1.83 11.03 7.31
N PHE A 155 -2.59 9.99 6.97
CA PHE A 155 -4.01 9.94 7.24
C PHE A 155 -4.30 9.97 8.74
N THR A 156 -3.61 9.15 9.54
CA THR A 156 -3.78 9.15 11.00
C THR A 156 -3.37 10.48 11.62
N ASN A 157 -2.33 11.14 11.09
CA ASN A 157 -1.92 12.47 11.52
C ASN A 157 -2.97 13.53 11.17
N MET A 158 -3.53 13.50 9.96
CA MET A 158 -4.63 14.37 9.56
C MET A 158 -5.83 14.22 10.51
N LEU A 159 -6.25 12.99 10.80
CA LEU A 159 -7.32 12.72 11.75
C LEU A 159 -7.02 13.29 13.15
N SER A 160 -5.79 13.08 13.63
CA SER A 160 -5.35 13.59 14.94
C SER A 160 -5.36 15.12 15.00
N MET A 161 -4.95 15.80 13.91
CA MET A 161 -4.97 17.27 13.83
C MET A 161 -6.41 17.80 13.81
N LEU A 162 -7.31 17.16 13.06
CA LEU A 162 -8.73 17.52 13.04
C LEU A 162 -9.37 17.39 14.42
N GLU A 163 -9.06 16.33 15.15
CA GLU A 163 -9.49 16.15 16.53
C GLU A 163 -8.95 17.26 17.45
N TYR A 164 -7.65 17.56 17.35
CA TYR A 164 -7.00 18.62 18.14
C TYR A 164 -7.62 20.00 17.93
N TYR A 165 -7.82 20.41 16.68
CA TYR A 165 -8.41 21.72 16.37
C TYR A 165 -9.86 21.85 16.86
N ARG A 166 -10.58 20.74 17.02
CA ARG A 166 -11.97 20.76 17.49
C ARG A 166 -12.09 20.82 19.02
N GLN A 167 -11.05 20.42 19.75
CA GLN A 167 -11.03 20.50 21.22
C GLN A 167 -10.60 21.88 21.73
N LYS A 168 -10.11 22.75 20.83
CA LYS A 168 -9.85 24.17 21.08
C LYS A 168 -11.07 25.01 20.78
#